data_AF-A0A424XWX5-F1
#
_entry.id   AF-A0A424XWX5-F1
#
_cell.length_a   1.000
_cell.length_b   1.000
_cell.length_c   1.000
_cell.angle_alpha   90.00
_cell.angle_beta   90.00
_cell.angle_gamma   90.00
#
_symmetry.space_group_name_H-M   'P 1'
#
loop_
_entity.id
_entity.type
_entity.pdbx_description
1 polymer ?
#
loop_
_entity_poly.entity_id
_entity_poly.type
_entity_poly.pdbx_seq_one_letter_code
_entity_poly.pdbx_strand_id
1 'polypeptide(L)' 'MYVRDNEGSIEFRLWHQDHPQIWDKHGWLDMDIIKRAAGMYQKKDENPVKLYDIHIAKALLKKK' A
#
# COMPACT_ATOMS: atom_id res chain seq x y z
N MET A 1 1.12 4.68 6.50
CA MET A 1 0.94 4.38 5.07
C MET A 1 1.01 5.67 4.28
N TYR A 2 1.77 5.68 3.18
CA TYR A 2 1.81 6.78 2.22
C TYR A 2 1.24 6.35 0.89
N VAL A 3 0.74 7.33 0.12
CA VAL A 3 0.19 7.13 -1.22
C VAL A 3 0.76 8.19 -2.16
N ARG A 4 1.05 7.79 -3.40
CA ARG A 4 1.41 8.73 -4.47
C ARG A 4 0.74 8.36 -5.79
N ASP A 5 0.59 9.37 -6.64
CA ASP A 5 0.42 9.16 -8.07
C ASP A 5 1.81 9.08 -8.70
N ASN A 6 2.02 8.07 -9.55
CA ASN A 6 3.22 7.87 -10.34
C ASN A 6 2.79 7.63 -11.78
N GLU A 7 2.74 8.71 -12.58
CA GLU A 7 2.35 8.67 -13.99
C GLU A 7 0.96 8.02 -14.22
N GLY A 8 0.00 8.31 -13.33
CA GLY A 8 -1.35 7.74 -13.38
C GLY A 8 -1.49 6.36 -12.70
N SER A 9 -0.39 5.78 -12.21
CA SER A 9 -0.41 4.61 -11.34
C SER A 9 -0.45 5.02 -9.87
N ILE A 10 -1.37 4.44 -9.10
CA ILE A 10 -1.45 4.68 -7.66
C ILE A 10 -0.58 3.68 -6.94
N GLU A 11 0.39 4.19 -6.21
CA GLU A 11 1.33 3.38 -5.45
C GLU A 11 1.22 3.66 -3.96
N PHE A 12 1.45 2.61 -3.18
CA PHE A 12 1.42 2.62 -1.73
C PHE A 12 2.79 2.32 -1.18
N ARG A 13 3.13 2.96 -0.06
CA ARG A 13 4.34 2.62 0.68
C ARG A 13 4.05 2.54 2.17
N LEU A 14 4.53 1.47 2.78
CA LEU A 14 4.39 1.27 4.21
C LEU A 14 5.36 2.16 4.97
N TRP A 15 4.88 2.66 6.10
CA TRP A 15 5.66 3.41 7.07
C TRP A 15 5.03 3.19 8.44
N HIS A 16 5.88 3.07 9.45
CA HIS A 16 5.51 2.92 10.84
C HIS A 16 6.41 3.81 11.70
N GLN A 17 5.82 4.52 12.65
CA GLN A 17 6.54 5.49 13.47
C GLN A 17 7.62 4.82 14.34
N ASP A 18 7.26 3.73 15.03
CA ASP A 18 8.18 3.01 15.93
C ASP A 18 9.17 2.09 15.18
N HIS A 19 8.96 1.91 13.87
CA HIS A 19 9.76 1.01 13.04
C HIS A 19 10.16 1.71 11.74
N PRO A 20 10.97 2.79 11.80
CA PRO A 20 11.36 3.57 10.62
C PRO A 20 12.06 2.73 9.56
N GLN A 21 12.75 1.65 9.94
CA GLN A 21 13.39 0.69 9.02
C GLN A 21 12.40 0.03 8.03
N ILE A 22 11.09 0.05 8.32
CA ILE A 22 10.06 -0.40 7.37
C ILE A 22 10.10 0.47 6.10
N TRP A 23 10.37 1.77 6.23
CA TRP A 23 10.51 2.65 5.08
C TRP A 23 11.65 2.20 4.17
N ASP A 24 12.83 1.92 4.73
CA ASP A 24 14.00 1.55 3.94
C ASP A 24 13.87 0.16 3.32
N LYS A 25 13.22 -0.78 4.03
CA LYS A 25 13.01 -2.15 3.56
C LYS A 25 11.88 -2.28 2.54
N HIS A 26 10.93 -1.35 2.51
CA HIS A 26 9.77 -1.41 1.62
C HIS A 26 9.81 -0.34 0.55
N GLY A 27 9.67 -0.75 -0.70
CA GLY A 27 9.48 0.15 -1.84
C GLY A 27 8.04 0.64 -2.00
N TRP A 28 7.82 1.37 -3.08
CA TRP A 28 6.48 1.67 -3.57
C TRP A 28 5.90 0.45 -4.26
N LEU A 29 4.63 0.15 -3.95
CA LEU A 29 3.92 -1.01 -4.46
C LEU A 29 2.65 -0.55 -5.16
N ASP A 30 2.46 -0.98 -6.41
CA ASP A 30 1.18 -0.86 -7.08
C ASP A 30 0.16 -1.87 -6.50
N MET A 31 -1.11 -1.62 -6.83
CA MET A 31 -2.23 -2.45 -6.34
C MET A 31 -2.15 -3.92 -6.83
N ASP A 32 -1.52 -4.18 -7.97
CA ASP A 32 -1.40 -5.54 -8.50
C ASP A 32 -0.35 -6.35 -7.75
N ILE A 33 0.77 -5.74 -7.37
CA ILE A 33 1.77 -6.35 -6.49
C ILE A 33 1.14 -6.67 -5.13
N ILE A 34 0.35 -5.75 -4.57
CA ILE A 34 -0.35 -5.96 -3.29
C ILE A 34 -1.31 -7.13 -3.37
N LYS A 35 -2.14 -7.21 -4.43
CA LYS A 35 -3.06 -8.33 -4.65
C LYS A 35 -2.35 -9.66 -4.81
N ARG A 36 -1.25 -9.69 -5.57
CA ARG A 36 -0.42 -10.90 -5.74
C ARG A 36 0.17 -11.36 -4.42
N ALA A 37 0.77 -10.44 -3.65
CA ALA A 37 1.34 -10.73 -2.34
C ALA A 37 0.27 -11.23 -1.35
N ALA A 38 -0.93 -10.66 -1.38
CA ALA A 38 -2.05 -11.11 -0.57
C ALA A 38 -2.53 -12.51 -0.94
N GLY A 39 -2.53 -12.87 -2.23
CA GLY A 39 -2.84 -14.23 -2.68
C GLY A 39 -1.84 -15.28 -2.20
N MET A 40 -0.60 -14.89 -1.89
CA MET A 40 0.41 -15.75 -1.29
C MET A 40 0.26 -15.85 0.24
N TYR A 41 -0.52 -14.98 0.87
CA TYR A 41 -0.75 -14.95 2.30
C TYR A 41 -1.78 -16.03 2.68
N GLN A 42 -1.32 -17.15 3.24
CA GLN A 42 -2.17 -18.32 3.53
C GLN A 42 -2.93 -18.23 4.87
N LYS A 43 -2.76 -17.16 5.64
CA LYS A 43 -3.50 -16.95 6.89
C LYS A 43 -4.93 -16.50 6.58
N LYS A 44 -5.90 -17.41 6.75
CA LYS A 44 -7.33 -17.18 6.45
C LYS A 44 -7.94 -15.96 7.15
N ASP A 45 -7.44 -15.58 8.32
CA ASP A 45 -8.03 -14.51 9.14
C ASP A 45 -7.40 -13.12 8.94
N GLU A 46 -6.24 -13.05 8.28
CA GLU A 46 -5.53 -11.80 8.01
C GLU A 46 -5.49 -11.56 6.50
N ASN A 47 -6.38 -10.67 6.01
CA ASN A 47 -6.34 -10.22 4.63
C ASN A 47 -5.54 -8.90 4.54
N PRO A 48 -4.25 -8.94 4.13
CA PRO A 48 -3.41 -7.74 4.05
C PRO A 48 -3.92 -6.71 3.03
N VAL A 49 -4.79 -7.08 2.08
CA VAL A 49 -5.41 -6.14 1.13
C VAL A 49 -6.29 -5.13 1.85
N LYS A 50 -6.87 -5.47 3.02
CA LYS A 50 -7.75 -4.55 3.77
C LYS A 50 -7.04 -3.26 4.21
N LEU A 51 -5.71 -3.27 4.27
CA LEU A 51 -4.93 -2.08 4.58
C LEU A 51 -4.89 -1.07 3.43
N TYR A 52 -5.23 -1.49 2.21
CA TYR A 52 -5.08 -0.72 0.98
C TYR A 52 -6.45 -0.44 0.33
N ASP A 53 -6.84 0.83 0.28
CA ASP A 53 -8.07 1.26 -0.39
C ASP A 53 -7.76 2.28 -1.49
N ILE A 54 -8.05 1.91 -2.74
CA ILE A 54 -7.77 2.74 -3.91
C ILE A 54 -8.70 3.97 -4.01
N HIS A 55 -9.92 3.90 -3.47
CA HIS A 55 -10.84 5.03 -3.46
C HIS A 55 -10.40 6.08 -2.46
N ILE A 56 -9.97 5.65 -1.26
CA ILE A 56 -9.40 6.55 -0.25
C ILE A 56 -8.10 7.17 -0.79
N ALA A 57 -7.23 6.37 -1.40
CA ALA A 57 -6.01 6.85 -2.06
C ALA A 57 -6.31 7.95 -3.09
N LYS A 58 -7.25 7.71 -4.02
CA LYS A 58 -7.69 8.69 -5.02
C LYS A 58 -8.24 9.96 -4.36
N ALA A 59 -9.05 9.83 -3.32
CA ALA A 59 -9.62 10.96 -2.60
C ALA A 59 -8.55 11.81 -1.92
N LEU A 60 -7.53 11.19 -1.33
CA LEU A 60 -6.40 11.88 -0.70
C LEU A 60 -5.54 12.61 -1.74
N LEU A 61 -5.27 11.98 -2.89
CA LEU A 61 -4.48 12.59 -3.96
C LEU A 61 -5.21 13.74 -4.66
N LYS A 62 -6.55 13.73 -4.71
CA LYS A 62 -7.36 14.83 -5.25
C LYS A 62 -7.44 16.06 -4.34
N LYS A 63 -7.14 15.91 -3.05
CA LYS A 63 -7.14 17.02 -2.07
C LYS A 63 -5.81 17.78 -2.01
N LYS A 64 -4.88 17.49 -2.93
CA LYS A 64 -3.59 18.18 -3.05
C LYS A 64 -3.68 19.47 -3.84
#